data_AF-A0A5B1B6A0-F1
#
_entry.id   AF-A0A5B1B6A0-F1
#
_cell.length_a   1.000
_cell.length_b   1.000
_cell.length_c   1.000
_cell.angle_alpha   90.00
_cell.angle_beta   90.00
_cell.angle_gamma   90.00
#
_symmetry.space_group_name_H-M   'P 1'
#
loop_
_entity.id
_entity.type
_entity.pdbx_description
1 polymer ?
#
loop_
_entity_poly.entity_id
_entity_poly.type
_entity_poly.pdbx_seq_one_letter_code
_entity_poly.pdbx_strand_id
1 'polypeptide(L)'
;MAHELDTTTGADGIAHVFFANSRADHWHRLGQSVGHAMTAREALDAAHLAGWNVRKMALQVPRQPVVDDTGVTAPAPLAVPDHFATVRTNPVTGGLDVLGVVGSKYEPVQNEASCALLDALVDESGARFETAGALRGGRETFMTMKLPTAIVFDGRDGAADRTELYLAALNSHDGSSRFTFLVTPIRIVCANTQSAALREAKASWGIRHTGGARAAIQQARDALKLTWRYVEAFETEAAALYARPMDTDEVRTFADALLEVDSATSAATARHRRERAAGIVTLWTSSPTIAPIAGTRWAAYNAVTEYLDHHVPVRGARTSSAASATRALRNIASAASPGSLKARAFRMLQTR
;
A
#
# COMPACT_ATOMS: atom_id res chain seq x y z
N MET A 1 4.02 -11.09 15.19
CA MET A 1 3.83 -9.88 14.37
C MET A 1 2.34 -9.77 14.07
N ALA A 2 1.70 -8.65 14.37
CA ALA A 2 0.26 -8.52 14.10
C ALA A 2 0.04 -8.28 12.60
N HIS A 3 -0.70 -9.16 11.93
CA HIS A 3 -1.10 -8.98 10.52
C HIS A 3 -2.18 -7.91 10.37
N GLU A 4 -2.84 -7.54 11.49
CA GLU A 4 -3.98 -6.62 11.60
C GLU A 4 -5.13 -6.94 10.64
N LEU A 5 -5.23 -8.20 10.17
CA LEU A 5 -6.38 -8.66 9.43
C LEU A 5 -7.60 -8.64 10.34
N ASP A 6 -8.69 -8.12 9.81
CA ASP A 6 -9.95 -8.10 10.53
C ASP A 6 -10.46 -9.53 10.75
N THR A 7 -10.98 -9.79 11.94
CA THR A 7 -11.44 -11.10 12.37
C THR A 7 -12.70 -10.92 13.20
N THR A 8 -13.74 -11.70 12.90
CA THR A 8 -14.98 -11.75 13.68
C THR A 8 -15.26 -13.18 14.10
N THR A 9 -15.61 -13.40 15.36
CA THR A 9 -16.09 -14.69 15.83
C THR A 9 -17.61 -14.79 15.65
N GLY A 10 -18.06 -15.82 14.95
CA GLY A 10 -19.48 -16.13 14.74
C GLY A 10 -20.16 -16.61 16.02
N ALA A 11 -21.50 -16.73 15.97
CA ALA A 11 -22.29 -17.25 17.09
C ALA A 11 -21.98 -18.72 17.41
N ASP A 12 -21.42 -19.45 16.45
CA ASP A 12 -20.89 -20.80 16.56
C ASP A 12 -19.51 -20.87 17.24
N GLY A 13 -18.91 -19.72 17.59
CA GLY A 13 -17.58 -19.64 18.18
C GLY A 13 -16.44 -19.75 17.15
N ILE A 14 -16.75 -19.82 15.85
CA ILE A 14 -15.73 -19.93 14.79
C ILE A 14 -15.21 -18.54 14.44
N ALA A 15 -13.89 -18.38 14.40
CA ALA A 15 -13.25 -17.14 13.98
C ALA A 15 -13.15 -17.04 12.45
N HIS A 16 -13.77 -16.01 11.88
CA HIS A 16 -13.74 -15.68 10.46
C HIS A 16 -12.72 -14.57 10.20
N VAL A 17 -11.71 -14.85 9.39
CA VAL A 17 -10.71 -13.86 8.97
C VAL A 17 -11.14 -13.24 7.64
N PHE A 18 -11.17 -11.91 7.58
CA PHE A 18 -11.66 -11.14 6.44
C PHE A 18 -10.54 -10.96 5.41
N PHE A 19 -10.25 -12.04 4.70
CA PHE A 19 -9.19 -12.09 3.71
C PHE A 19 -9.43 -13.20 2.70
N ALA A 20 -9.23 -12.89 1.42
CA ALA A 20 -9.21 -13.86 0.34
C ALA A 20 -7.91 -13.76 -0.46
N ASN A 21 -7.53 -14.91 -1.00
CA ASN A 21 -6.34 -15.09 -1.79
C ASN A 21 -6.60 -16.12 -2.89
N SER A 22 -6.12 -15.84 -4.09
CA SER A 22 -6.23 -16.74 -5.26
C SER A 22 -5.23 -17.91 -5.29
N ARG A 23 -4.12 -17.84 -4.56
CA ARG A 23 -3.09 -18.89 -4.53
C ARG A 23 -3.46 -20.01 -3.56
N ALA A 24 -3.18 -21.25 -3.95
CA ALA A 24 -3.37 -22.42 -3.09
C ALA A 24 -2.39 -22.45 -1.88
N ASP A 25 -1.24 -21.78 -1.99
CA ASP A 25 -0.19 -21.69 -0.98
C ASP A 25 -0.07 -20.27 -0.40
N HIS A 26 -0.75 -19.98 0.72
CA HIS A 26 -0.55 -18.71 1.42
C HIS A 26 0.28 -18.86 2.68
N TRP A 27 1.32 -18.04 2.76
CA TRP A 27 2.38 -18.08 3.78
C TRP A 27 1.88 -17.98 5.23
N HIS A 28 0.73 -17.34 5.49
CA HIS A 28 0.17 -17.22 6.85
C HIS A 28 -0.99 -18.19 7.13
N ARG A 29 -1.51 -18.92 6.13
CA ARG A 29 -2.65 -19.86 6.27
C ARG A 29 -3.92 -19.26 6.94
N LEU A 30 -4.16 -17.96 6.77
CA LEU A 30 -5.34 -17.25 7.30
C LEU A 30 -6.27 -16.85 6.16
N GLY A 31 -7.58 -16.74 6.43
CA GLY A 31 -8.59 -16.39 5.43
C GLY A 31 -8.82 -17.50 4.40
N GLN A 32 -9.53 -17.17 3.33
CA GLN A 32 -9.92 -18.13 2.29
C GLN A 32 -8.90 -18.18 1.15
N SER A 33 -8.54 -19.40 0.75
CA SER A 33 -7.80 -19.66 -0.48
C SER A 33 -8.78 -20.15 -1.54
N VAL A 34 -8.92 -19.39 -2.61
CA VAL A 34 -9.86 -19.68 -3.71
C VAL A 34 -9.26 -20.65 -4.72
N GLY A 35 -7.93 -20.64 -4.91
CA GLY A 35 -7.21 -21.57 -5.78
C GLY A 35 -7.19 -21.18 -7.27
N HIS A 36 -7.85 -20.10 -7.65
CA HIS A 36 -7.81 -19.50 -9.00
C HIS A 36 -7.88 -17.98 -8.93
N ALA A 37 -7.57 -17.32 -10.06
CA ALA A 37 -7.79 -15.89 -10.25
C ALA A 37 -9.26 -15.54 -10.01
N MET A 38 -9.53 -14.66 -9.04
CA MET A 38 -10.90 -14.35 -8.63
C MET A 38 -11.57 -13.38 -9.62
N THR A 39 -12.87 -13.55 -9.80
CA THR A 39 -13.76 -12.48 -10.24
C THR A 39 -13.93 -11.44 -9.13
N ALA A 40 -14.40 -10.25 -9.48
CA ALA A 40 -14.77 -9.21 -8.51
C ALA A 40 -15.71 -9.74 -7.41
N ARG A 41 -16.74 -10.49 -7.82
CA ARG A 41 -17.73 -11.05 -6.90
C ARG A 41 -17.11 -12.07 -5.95
N GLU A 42 -16.33 -13.01 -6.47
CA GLU A 42 -15.63 -14.00 -5.64
C GLU A 42 -14.68 -13.33 -4.65
N ALA A 43 -13.94 -12.30 -5.06
CA ALA A 43 -13.04 -11.58 -4.17
C ALA A 43 -13.78 -10.90 -3.01
N LEU A 44 -14.96 -10.31 -3.26
CA LEU A 44 -15.79 -9.72 -2.22
C LEU A 44 -16.35 -10.77 -1.25
N ASP A 45 -16.90 -11.86 -1.79
CA ASP A 45 -17.55 -12.90 -0.99
C ASP A 45 -16.53 -13.67 -0.15
N ALA A 46 -15.44 -14.12 -0.77
CA ALA A 46 -14.43 -14.91 -0.10
C ALA A 46 -13.67 -14.12 0.99
N ALA A 47 -13.55 -12.80 0.81
CA ALA A 47 -12.89 -11.93 1.79
C ALA A 47 -13.84 -11.38 2.86
N HIS A 48 -15.11 -11.79 2.85
CA HIS A 48 -16.17 -11.24 3.72
C HIS A 48 -16.29 -9.71 3.60
N LEU A 49 -16.16 -9.15 2.39
CA LEU A 49 -16.26 -7.71 2.13
C LEU A 49 -17.62 -7.28 1.56
N ALA A 50 -18.44 -8.24 1.11
CA ALA A 50 -19.77 -7.99 0.60
C ALA A 50 -20.78 -7.66 1.72
N GLY A 51 -21.75 -6.80 1.42
CA GLY A 51 -22.92 -6.56 2.26
C GLY A 51 -22.67 -5.71 3.50
N TRP A 52 -21.53 -5.01 3.58
CA TRP A 52 -21.18 -4.22 4.76
C TRP A 52 -22.12 -3.05 5.01
N ASN A 53 -22.79 -2.52 3.98
CA ASN A 53 -23.72 -1.40 4.10
C ASN A 53 -23.17 -0.28 5.00
N VAL A 54 -21.97 0.20 4.65
CA VAL A 54 -21.25 1.18 5.48
C VAL A 54 -22.00 2.50 5.45
N ARG A 55 -22.33 3.03 6.62
CA ARG A 55 -23.18 4.22 6.75
C ARG A 55 -22.82 5.06 7.95
N LYS A 56 -23.22 6.33 7.92
CA LYS A 56 -23.06 7.26 9.03
C LYS A 56 -24.23 7.12 10.00
N MET A 57 -23.93 7.08 11.29
CA MET A 57 -24.90 7.25 12.38
C MET A 57 -24.49 8.47 13.20
N ALA A 58 -25.46 9.29 13.61
CA ALA A 58 -25.18 10.51 14.37
C ALA A 58 -24.47 10.17 15.70
N LEU A 59 -23.39 10.88 16.02
CA LEU A 59 -22.73 10.73 17.30
C LEU A 59 -23.58 11.41 18.39
N GLN A 60 -23.74 10.73 19.52
CA GLN A 60 -24.64 11.16 20.59
C GLN A 60 -23.94 11.11 21.94
N VAL A 61 -24.20 12.10 22.79
CA VAL A 61 -23.77 12.14 24.19
C VAL A 61 -24.95 11.70 25.05
N PRO A 62 -24.87 10.57 25.76
CA PRO A 62 -25.94 10.12 26.64
C PRO A 62 -26.12 11.11 27.79
N ARG A 63 -27.37 11.35 28.18
CA ARG A 63 -27.71 12.15 29.35
C ARG A 63 -28.10 11.21 30.49
N GLN A 64 -27.72 11.58 31.71
CA GLN A 64 -28.07 10.79 32.89
C GLN A 64 -29.59 10.76 33.06
N PRO A 65 -30.18 9.59 33.39
CA PRO A 65 -31.56 9.51 33.81
C PRO A 65 -31.81 10.42 35.03
N VAL A 66 -32.93 11.11 35.03
CA VAL A 66 -33.39 11.88 36.19
C VAL A 66 -34.33 10.97 36.98
N VAL A 67 -34.01 10.79 38.27
CA VAL A 67 -34.85 10.02 39.20
C VAL A 67 -35.43 11.00 40.20
N ASP A 68 -36.75 11.06 40.28
CA ASP A 68 -37.49 11.89 41.23
C ASP A 68 -38.71 11.12 41.79
N ASP A 69 -39.47 11.78 42.66
CA ASP A 69 -40.64 11.20 43.33
C ASP A 69 -41.76 10.75 42.36
N THR A 70 -41.67 11.12 41.07
CA THR A 70 -42.61 10.74 40.02
C THR A 70 -42.12 9.59 39.14
N GLY A 71 -40.86 9.16 39.28
CA GLY A 71 -40.28 8.01 38.59
C GLY A 71 -38.92 8.27 37.96
N VAL A 72 -38.60 7.51 36.90
CA VAL A 72 -37.34 7.62 36.14
C VAL A 72 -37.62 8.22 34.77
N THR A 73 -37.07 9.41 34.50
CA THR A 73 -37.11 10.05 33.18
C THR A 73 -35.77 9.92 32.48
N ALA A 74 -35.74 9.32 31.28
CA ALA A 74 -34.54 9.23 30.45
C ALA A 74 -34.55 10.34 29.38
N PRO A 75 -33.86 11.48 29.58
CA PRO A 75 -33.82 12.54 28.59
C PRO A 75 -33.14 12.07 27.29
N ALA A 76 -33.63 12.57 26.15
CA ALA A 76 -33.03 12.27 24.85
C ALA A 76 -31.53 12.67 24.82
N PRO A 77 -30.66 11.86 24.20
CA PRO A 77 -29.24 12.17 24.12
C PRO A 77 -28.98 13.43 23.29
N LEU A 78 -27.89 14.13 23.59
CA LEU A 78 -27.48 15.31 22.82
C LEU A 78 -26.76 14.85 21.55
N ALA A 79 -27.22 15.30 20.39
CA ALA A 79 -26.46 15.10 19.15
C ALA A 79 -25.17 15.92 19.18
N VAL A 80 -24.07 15.36 18.70
CA VAL A 80 -22.84 16.10 18.43
C VAL A 80 -22.94 16.63 17.00
N PRO A 81 -23.14 17.94 16.79
CA PRO A 81 -23.35 18.49 15.45
C PRO A 81 -22.17 18.16 14.53
N ASP A 82 -22.46 17.84 13.27
CA ASP A 82 -21.47 17.53 12.22
C ASP A 82 -20.55 16.32 12.49
N HIS A 83 -20.76 15.54 13.55
CA HIS A 83 -19.97 14.36 13.88
C HIS A 83 -20.81 13.08 13.79
N PHE A 84 -20.25 12.08 13.14
CA PHE A 84 -20.92 10.81 12.87
C PHE A 84 -19.98 9.65 13.17
N ALA A 85 -20.51 8.55 13.70
CA ALA A 85 -19.82 7.28 13.65
C ALA A 85 -20.06 6.64 12.28
N THR A 86 -19.02 6.12 11.63
CA THR A 86 -19.20 5.16 10.53
C THR A 86 -19.39 3.77 11.12
N VAL A 87 -20.41 3.09 10.64
CA VAL A 87 -20.72 1.72 11.03
C VAL A 87 -20.85 0.83 9.82
N ARG A 88 -20.53 -0.45 9.98
CA ARG A 88 -20.91 -1.51 9.03
C ARG A 88 -21.93 -2.44 9.66
N THR A 89 -22.71 -3.09 8.82
CA THR A 89 -23.33 -4.38 9.12
C THR A 89 -22.25 -5.45 8.99
N ASN A 90 -21.93 -6.14 10.09
CA ASN A 90 -20.96 -7.21 10.10
C ASN A 90 -21.53 -8.40 9.29
N PRO A 91 -20.83 -8.88 8.24
CA PRO A 91 -21.37 -9.92 7.36
C PRO A 91 -21.41 -11.31 8.00
N VAL A 92 -20.73 -11.51 9.13
CA VAL A 92 -20.71 -12.78 9.88
C VAL A 92 -21.79 -12.79 10.96
N THR A 93 -21.92 -11.71 11.73
CA THR A 93 -22.85 -11.67 12.88
C THR A 93 -24.18 -10.98 12.56
N GLY A 94 -24.27 -10.21 11.48
CA GLY A 94 -25.40 -9.33 11.16
C GLY A 94 -25.50 -8.08 12.05
N GLY A 95 -24.66 -7.97 13.08
CA GLY A 95 -24.64 -6.85 14.03
C GLY A 95 -23.98 -5.59 13.46
N LEU A 96 -23.87 -4.56 14.30
CA LEU A 96 -23.19 -3.32 13.95
C LEU A 96 -21.79 -3.27 14.54
N ASP A 97 -20.81 -3.02 13.68
CA ASP A 97 -19.45 -2.65 14.11
C ASP A 97 -19.23 -1.16 13.87
N VAL A 98 -18.67 -0.47 14.86
CA VAL A 98 -18.22 0.92 14.73
C VAL A 98 -16.82 0.92 14.12
N LEU A 99 -16.65 1.67 13.03
CA LEU A 99 -15.38 1.77 12.30
C LEU A 99 -14.61 3.03 12.68
N GLY A 100 -15.29 4.16 12.90
CA GLY A 100 -14.60 5.38 13.29
C GLY A 100 -15.52 6.59 13.40
N VAL A 101 -14.93 7.76 13.60
CA VAL A 101 -15.66 9.04 13.67
C VAL A 101 -15.28 9.90 12.48
N VAL A 102 -16.29 10.43 11.79
CA VAL A 102 -16.15 11.24 10.59
C VAL A 102 -16.99 12.51 10.65
N GLY A 103 -16.63 13.49 9.82
CA GLY A 103 -17.37 14.73 9.68
C GLY A 103 -18.54 14.64 8.70
N SER A 104 -19.35 15.71 8.65
CA SER A 104 -20.53 15.81 7.78
C SER A 104 -20.26 15.59 6.30
N LYS A 105 -19.11 16.04 5.79
CA LYS A 105 -18.72 15.91 4.36
C LYS A 105 -18.26 14.51 3.97
N TYR A 106 -17.99 13.61 4.92
CA TYR A 106 -17.54 12.26 4.61
C TYR A 106 -18.67 11.43 4.02
N GLU A 107 -18.40 10.75 2.91
CA GLU A 107 -19.28 9.83 2.23
C GLU A 107 -18.57 8.48 2.04
N PRO A 108 -19.07 7.39 2.66
CA PRO A 108 -18.47 6.07 2.50
C PRO A 108 -18.48 5.61 1.04
N VAL A 109 -17.34 5.08 0.57
CA VAL A 109 -17.26 4.34 -0.68
C VAL A 109 -17.46 2.86 -0.35
N GLN A 110 -18.54 2.25 -0.85
CA GLN A 110 -18.82 0.83 -0.57
C GLN A 110 -17.78 -0.09 -1.21
N ASN A 111 -17.50 -1.23 -0.57
CA ASN A 111 -16.56 -2.21 -1.12
C ASN A 111 -17.01 -2.70 -2.50
N GLU A 112 -18.32 -2.85 -2.71
CA GLU A 112 -18.93 -3.21 -4.00
C GLU A 112 -18.65 -2.17 -5.08
N ALA A 113 -18.67 -0.88 -4.74
CA ALA A 113 -18.35 0.19 -5.69
C ALA A 113 -16.86 0.16 -6.07
N SER A 114 -15.98 -0.08 -5.10
CA SER A 114 -14.54 -0.28 -5.34
C SER A 114 -14.28 -1.48 -6.25
N CYS A 115 -15.02 -2.56 -6.02
CA CYS A 115 -14.87 -3.79 -6.79
C CYS A 115 -15.40 -3.64 -8.22
N ALA A 116 -16.60 -3.07 -8.41
CA ALA A 116 -17.17 -2.82 -9.74
C ALA A 116 -16.27 -1.90 -10.60
N LEU A 117 -15.60 -0.95 -9.96
CA LEU A 117 -14.61 -0.10 -10.62
C LEU A 117 -13.38 -0.89 -11.05
N LEU A 118 -12.84 -1.76 -10.19
CA LEU A 118 -11.71 -2.63 -10.54
C LEU A 118 -12.09 -3.67 -11.61
N ASP A 119 -13.32 -4.20 -11.56
CA ASP A 119 -13.85 -5.15 -12.54
C ASP A 119 -13.96 -4.54 -13.93
N ALA A 120 -14.40 -3.28 -14.03
CA ALA A 120 -14.40 -2.54 -15.29
C ALA A 120 -12.99 -2.36 -15.90
N LEU A 121 -11.91 -2.63 -15.14
CA LEU A 121 -10.54 -2.61 -15.63
C LEU A 121 -10.05 -4.00 -16.04
N VAL A 122 -10.63 -5.07 -15.50
CA VAL A 122 -10.32 -6.46 -15.88
C VAL A 122 -10.49 -6.63 -17.39
N ASP A 123 -11.60 -6.12 -17.94
CA ASP A 123 -11.97 -6.26 -19.35
C ASP A 123 -11.01 -5.51 -20.28
N GLU A 124 -10.52 -4.34 -19.86
CA GLU A 124 -9.62 -3.52 -20.67
C GLU A 124 -8.15 -4.00 -20.58
N SER A 125 -7.75 -4.62 -19.47
CA SER A 125 -6.34 -4.87 -19.16
C SER A 125 -5.91 -6.32 -19.05
N GLY A 126 -6.83 -7.27 -18.94
CA GLY A 126 -6.46 -8.66 -18.63
C GLY A 126 -5.96 -8.87 -17.19
N ALA A 127 -5.98 -7.83 -16.34
CA ALA A 127 -5.65 -7.95 -14.93
C ALA A 127 -6.64 -8.88 -14.20
N ARG A 128 -6.21 -9.51 -13.11
CA ARG A 128 -7.01 -10.50 -12.37
C ARG A 128 -6.92 -10.28 -10.87
N PHE A 129 -8.04 -10.38 -10.15
CA PHE A 129 -8.03 -10.23 -8.69
C PHE A 129 -7.22 -11.34 -8.05
N GLU A 130 -6.28 -10.94 -7.20
CA GLU A 130 -5.36 -11.87 -6.54
C GLU A 130 -5.57 -11.94 -5.03
N THR A 131 -5.83 -10.80 -4.39
CA THR A 131 -6.09 -10.72 -2.96
C THR A 131 -7.12 -9.63 -2.65
N ALA A 132 -7.87 -9.84 -1.57
CA ALA A 132 -8.76 -8.83 -1.01
C ALA A 132 -8.85 -9.05 0.50
N GLY A 133 -9.11 -7.99 1.27
CA GLY A 133 -9.28 -8.15 2.71
C GLY A 133 -9.60 -6.86 3.45
N ALA A 134 -9.86 -7.02 4.74
CA ALA A 134 -10.08 -5.94 5.68
C ALA A 134 -8.98 -5.92 6.74
N LEU A 135 -8.64 -4.71 7.18
CA LEU A 135 -7.58 -4.47 8.14
C LEU A 135 -8.07 -3.58 9.30
N ARG A 136 -7.32 -3.63 10.41
CA ARG A 136 -7.48 -2.72 11.56
C ARG A 136 -8.89 -2.72 12.13
N GLY A 137 -9.52 -3.89 12.20
CA GLY A 137 -10.90 -4.06 12.67
C GLY A 137 -11.94 -3.56 11.67
N GLY A 138 -11.68 -3.71 10.38
CA GLY A 138 -12.61 -3.31 9.32
C GLY A 138 -12.53 -1.84 8.90
N ARG A 139 -11.67 -1.05 9.53
CA ARG A 139 -11.53 0.39 9.23
C ARG A 139 -10.93 0.66 7.86
N GLU A 140 -10.10 -0.26 7.38
CA GLU A 140 -9.51 -0.19 6.05
C GLU A 140 -9.81 -1.48 5.28
N THR A 141 -10.00 -1.37 3.97
CA THR A 141 -10.12 -2.50 3.06
C THR A 141 -9.16 -2.35 1.89
N PHE A 142 -8.71 -3.48 1.35
CA PHE A 142 -7.87 -3.51 0.17
C PHE A 142 -8.37 -4.56 -0.82
N MET A 143 -8.15 -4.29 -2.10
CA MET A 143 -8.27 -5.24 -3.20
C MET A 143 -7.04 -5.09 -4.08
N THR A 144 -6.48 -6.21 -4.53
CA THR A 144 -5.27 -6.22 -5.35
C THR A 144 -5.50 -7.11 -6.55
N MET A 145 -5.17 -6.59 -7.72
CA MET A 145 -5.19 -7.28 -8.99
C MET A 145 -3.78 -7.43 -9.51
N LYS A 146 -3.45 -8.62 -9.99
CA LYS A 146 -2.22 -8.86 -10.74
C LYS A 146 -2.37 -8.30 -12.14
N LEU A 147 -1.40 -7.52 -12.60
CA LEU A 147 -1.33 -7.07 -13.99
C LEU A 147 -0.80 -8.22 -14.88
N PRO A 148 -1.19 -8.30 -16.17
CA PRO A 148 -0.77 -9.41 -17.03
C PRO A 148 0.72 -9.40 -17.35
N THR A 149 1.34 -8.22 -17.41
CA THR A 149 2.76 -8.05 -17.75
C THR A 149 3.57 -7.93 -16.48
N ALA A 150 4.52 -8.84 -16.31
CA ALA A 150 5.59 -8.71 -15.34
C ALA A 150 6.80 -8.09 -16.04
N ILE A 151 7.56 -7.26 -15.33
CA ILE A 151 8.87 -6.84 -15.81
C ILE A 151 9.79 -8.03 -15.61
N VAL A 152 10.38 -8.54 -16.70
CA VAL A 152 11.31 -9.66 -16.64
C VAL A 152 12.62 -9.24 -17.27
N PHE A 153 13.70 -9.34 -16.49
CA PHE A 153 15.06 -9.22 -17.00
C PHE A 153 15.77 -10.56 -16.84
N ASP A 154 16.34 -11.07 -17.93
CA ASP A 154 17.13 -12.30 -17.87
C ASP A 154 18.48 -12.00 -17.24
N GLY A 155 18.71 -12.56 -16.05
CA GLY A 155 19.96 -12.43 -15.32
C GLY A 155 21.11 -13.14 -16.02
N ARG A 156 22.34 -12.71 -15.73
CA ARG A 156 23.56 -13.27 -16.36
C ARG A 156 23.80 -14.75 -16.02
N ASP A 157 23.25 -15.21 -14.91
CA ASP A 157 23.29 -16.60 -14.42
C ASP A 157 22.14 -17.46 -14.97
N GLY A 158 21.30 -16.90 -15.85
CA GLY A 158 20.09 -17.54 -16.36
C GLY A 158 18.88 -17.45 -15.43
N ALA A 159 19.00 -16.78 -14.27
CA ALA A 159 17.86 -16.51 -13.40
C ALA A 159 17.11 -15.25 -13.87
N ALA A 160 15.79 -15.35 -14.04
CA ALA A 160 14.96 -14.20 -14.39
C ALA A 160 14.72 -13.29 -13.17
N ASP A 161 15.13 -12.02 -13.23
CA ASP A 161 14.64 -10.96 -12.34
C ASP A 161 13.23 -10.58 -12.80
N ARG A 162 12.25 -11.22 -12.17
CA ARG A 162 10.83 -11.05 -12.46
C ARG A 162 10.18 -10.19 -11.39
N THR A 163 9.83 -8.96 -11.76
CA THR A 163 9.03 -8.06 -10.95
C THR A 163 7.57 -8.09 -11.41
N GLU A 164 6.73 -8.72 -10.61
CA GLU A 164 5.27 -8.71 -10.79
C GLU A 164 4.72 -7.34 -10.40
N LEU A 165 3.81 -6.78 -11.21
CA LEU A 165 3.11 -5.55 -10.88
C LEU A 165 1.66 -5.84 -10.51
N TYR A 166 1.18 -5.04 -9.56
CA TYR A 166 -0.15 -5.13 -9.00
C TYR A 166 -0.82 -3.78 -9.06
N LEU A 167 -2.10 -3.76 -9.44
CA LEU A 167 -3.00 -2.65 -9.19
C LEU A 167 -3.73 -2.90 -7.87
N ALA A 168 -3.59 -2.01 -6.90
CA ALA A 168 -4.30 -2.08 -5.63
C ALA A 168 -5.27 -0.92 -5.47
N ALA A 169 -6.46 -1.20 -4.95
CA ALA A 169 -7.41 -0.22 -4.43
C ALA A 169 -7.44 -0.34 -2.91
N LEU A 170 -7.19 0.79 -2.23
CA LEU A 170 -7.20 0.90 -0.78
C LEU A 170 -8.31 1.86 -0.37
N ASN A 171 -9.09 1.46 0.63
CA ASN A 171 -10.24 2.22 1.09
C ASN A 171 -10.20 2.37 2.61
N SER A 172 -10.67 3.51 3.11
CA SER A 172 -10.83 3.79 4.53
C SER A 172 -12.27 4.16 4.82
N HIS A 173 -12.86 3.43 5.76
CA HIS A 173 -14.21 3.64 6.27
C HIS A 173 -14.25 4.54 7.51
N ASP A 174 -13.09 4.90 8.07
CA ASP A 174 -12.96 5.84 9.20
C ASP A 174 -12.47 7.24 8.76
N GLY A 175 -12.28 7.47 7.47
CA GLY A 175 -11.84 8.75 6.92
C GLY A 175 -10.36 9.07 7.18
N SER A 176 -9.58 8.12 7.70
CA SER A 176 -8.14 8.28 7.95
C SER A 176 -7.32 8.41 6.67
N SER A 177 -7.82 7.91 5.55
CA SER A 177 -7.17 8.05 4.25
C SER A 177 -8.18 8.28 3.12
N ARG A 178 -7.64 8.62 1.95
CA ARG A 178 -8.41 8.74 0.70
C ARG A 178 -8.63 7.35 0.12
N PHE A 179 -9.71 7.17 -0.64
CA PHE A 179 -9.83 6.03 -1.51
C PHE A 179 -8.72 6.10 -2.57
N THR A 180 -7.79 5.15 -2.54
CA THR A 180 -6.50 5.26 -3.22
C THR A 180 -6.29 4.10 -4.17
N PHE A 181 -5.98 4.40 -5.43
CA PHE A 181 -5.44 3.45 -6.39
C PHE A 181 -3.93 3.57 -6.42
N LEU A 182 -3.22 2.46 -6.52
CA LEU A 182 -1.79 2.46 -6.70
C LEU A 182 -1.32 1.27 -7.53
N VAL A 183 -0.26 1.49 -8.32
CA VAL A 183 0.49 0.40 -8.94
C VAL A 183 1.74 0.14 -8.14
N THR A 184 1.98 -1.11 -7.79
CA THR A 184 3.07 -1.50 -6.89
C THR A 184 3.64 -2.86 -7.29
N PRO A 185 4.93 -3.14 -7.04
CA PRO A 185 5.47 -4.49 -7.15
C PRO A 185 5.07 -5.41 -5.97
N ILE A 186 4.33 -4.88 -4.97
CA ILE A 186 4.02 -5.59 -3.74
C ILE A 186 2.59 -6.11 -3.74
N ARG A 187 2.47 -7.43 -3.64
CA ARG A 187 1.20 -8.10 -3.35
C ARG A 187 0.76 -7.84 -1.92
N ILE A 188 -0.41 -7.25 -1.74
CA ILE A 188 -0.95 -6.95 -0.41
C ILE A 188 -1.67 -8.18 0.15
N VAL A 189 -1.30 -8.57 1.37
CA VAL A 189 -1.88 -9.70 2.11
C VAL A 189 -2.17 -9.37 3.58
N CYS A 190 -1.59 -8.29 4.09
CA CYS A 190 -1.73 -7.79 5.46
C CYS A 190 -1.36 -6.29 5.55
N ALA A 191 -1.55 -5.69 6.73
CA ALA A 191 -1.26 -4.28 6.95
C ALA A 191 0.20 -3.87 6.68
N ASN A 192 1.16 -4.74 6.97
CA ASN A 192 2.57 -4.48 6.69
C ASN A 192 2.83 -4.39 5.19
N THR A 193 2.27 -5.31 4.41
CA THR A 193 2.40 -5.31 2.94
C THR A 193 1.60 -4.19 2.31
N GLN A 194 0.46 -3.78 2.86
CA GLN A 194 -0.24 -2.57 2.39
C GLN A 194 0.62 -1.33 2.59
N SER A 195 1.23 -1.21 3.77
CA SER A 195 2.14 -0.12 4.07
C SER A 195 3.34 -0.13 3.15
N ALA A 196 3.81 -1.31 2.73
CA ALA A 196 4.90 -1.45 1.77
C ALA A 196 4.47 -1.11 0.34
N ALA A 197 3.31 -1.58 -0.08
CA ALA A 197 2.71 -1.23 -1.36
C ALA A 197 2.53 0.28 -1.54
N LEU A 198 2.05 0.98 -0.50
CA LEU A 198 1.96 2.44 -0.49
C LEU A 198 3.33 3.14 -0.62
N ARG A 199 4.39 2.56 -0.04
CA ARG A 199 5.75 3.13 -0.11
C ARG A 199 6.41 2.93 -1.46
N GLU A 200 6.17 1.77 -2.07
CA GLU A 200 6.80 1.34 -3.31
C GLU A 200 5.87 1.48 -4.51
N ALA A 201 4.77 2.21 -4.32
CA ALA A 201 3.85 2.57 -5.38
C ALA A 201 4.63 3.31 -6.48
N LYS A 202 4.62 2.73 -7.68
CA LYS A 202 5.17 3.33 -8.88
C LYS A 202 4.30 4.50 -9.33
N ALA A 203 3.00 4.38 -9.13
CA ALA A 203 2.06 5.47 -9.27
C ALA A 203 0.91 5.35 -8.26
N SER A 204 0.34 6.48 -7.85
CA SER A 204 -0.79 6.50 -6.92
C SER A 204 -1.74 7.67 -7.18
N TRP A 205 -3.04 7.44 -6.98
CA TRP A 205 -4.09 8.42 -7.14
C TRP A 205 -5.10 8.29 -6.01
N GLY A 206 -5.37 9.40 -5.33
CA GLY A 206 -6.27 9.43 -4.18
C GLY A 206 -7.51 10.28 -4.45
N ILE A 207 -8.67 9.70 -4.16
CA ILE A 207 -9.99 10.30 -4.29
C ILE A 207 -10.55 10.62 -2.90
N ARG A 208 -11.06 11.84 -2.74
CA ARG A 208 -11.68 12.25 -1.47
C ARG A 208 -13.04 11.61 -1.29
N HIS A 209 -13.36 11.23 -0.06
CA HIS A 209 -14.67 10.73 0.38
C HIS A 209 -15.72 11.85 0.48
N THR A 210 -15.85 12.71 -0.52
CA THR A 210 -16.71 13.91 -0.42
C THR A 210 -17.60 14.16 -1.64
N GLY A 211 -17.55 13.31 -2.68
CA GLY A 211 -18.28 13.50 -3.94
C GLY A 211 -19.11 12.28 -4.36
N GLY A 212 -19.32 11.33 -3.46
CA GLY A 212 -20.03 10.08 -3.72
C GLY A 212 -19.26 9.09 -4.59
N ALA A 213 -19.77 7.86 -4.64
CA ALA A 213 -19.14 6.76 -5.38
C ALA A 213 -19.02 7.07 -6.89
N ARG A 214 -19.99 7.75 -7.51
CA ARG A 214 -20.00 7.99 -8.96
C ARG A 214 -18.89 8.95 -9.41
N ALA A 215 -18.65 10.04 -8.69
CA ALA A 215 -17.56 10.96 -9.00
C ALA A 215 -16.20 10.29 -8.76
N ALA A 216 -16.11 9.46 -7.71
CA ALA A 216 -14.91 8.68 -7.42
C ALA A 216 -14.58 7.70 -8.56
N ILE A 217 -15.59 6.99 -9.07
CA ILE A 217 -15.44 6.03 -10.18
C ILE A 217 -14.92 6.71 -11.45
N GLN A 218 -15.43 7.89 -11.80
CA GLN A 218 -14.96 8.61 -12.98
C GLN A 218 -13.52 9.09 -12.82
N GLN A 219 -13.17 9.67 -11.66
CA GLN A 219 -11.80 10.12 -11.37
C GLN A 219 -10.81 8.96 -11.38
N ALA A 220 -11.22 7.79 -10.88
CA ALA A 220 -10.41 6.59 -10.92
C ALA A 220 -10.17 6.12 -12.35
N ARG A 221 -11.20 6.07 -13.20
CA ARG A 221 -11.06 5.66 -14.61
C ARG A 221 -10.06 6.55 -15.35
N ASP A 222 -10.13 7.86 -15.14
CA ASP A 222 -9.21 8.82 -15.79
C ASP A 222 -7.78 8.66 -15.26
N ALA A 223 -7.61 8.44 -13.96
CA ALA A 223 -6.31 8.12 -13.35
C ALA A 223 -5.71 6.81 -13.90
N LEU A 224 -6.54 5.79 -14.09
CA LEU A 224 -6.10 4.46 -14.52
C LEU A 224 -5.68 4.40 -15.99
N LYS A 225 -6.28 5.23 -16.87
CA LYS A 225 -5.78 5.41 -18.24
C LYS A 225 -4.36 5.97 -18.28
N LEU A 226 -3.96 6.77 -17.29
CA LEU A 226 -2.59 7.29 -17.17
C LEU A 226 -1.63 6.24 -16.62
N THR A 227 -2.13 5.33 -15.78
CA THR A 227 -1.35 4.24 -15.19
C THR A 227 -0.73 3.31 -16.20
N TRP A 228 -1.45 2.94 -17.27
CA TRP A 228 -0.91 2.02 -18.29
C TRP A 228 0.24 2.62 -19.07
N ARG A 229 0.11 3.90 -19.45
CA ARG A 229 1.22 4.67 -20.04
C ARG A 229 2.41 4.75 -19.10
N TYR A 230 2.14 4.87 -17.79
CA TYR A 230 3.19 4.89 -16.78
C TYR A 230 3.88 3.53 -16.64
N VAL A 231 3.12 2.41 -16.62
CA VAL A 231 3.70 1.06 -16.54
C VAL A 231 4.57 0.83 -17.77
N GLU A 232 4.04 0.98 -18.99
CA GLU A 232 4.82 0.83 -20.22
C GLU A 232 6.07 1.72 -20.25
N ALA A 233 5.95 2.99 -19.83
CA ALA A 233 7.08 3.90 -19.75
C ALA A 233 8.11 3.44 -18.70
N PHE A 234 7.67 2.98 -17.53
CA PHE A 234 8.54 2.48 -16.48
C PHE A 234 9.24 1.18 -16.89
N GLU A 235 8.54 0.25 -17.57
CA GLU A 235 9.15 -0.95 -18.15
C GLU A 235 10.22 -0.56 -19.16
N THR A 236 9.92 0.39 -20.05
CA THR A 236 10.86 0.90 -21.07
C THR A 236 12.09 1.53 -20.42
N GLU A 237 11.90 2.35 -19.39
CA GLU A 237 13.00 3.01 -18.67
C GLU A 237 13.82 2.02 -17.85
N ALA A 238 13.18 1.06 -17.17
CA ALA A 238 13.87 0.00 -16.44
C ALA A 238 14.68 -0.89 -17.39
N ALA A 239 14.11 -1.26 -18.55
CA ALA A 239 14.80 -1.99 -19.60
C ALA A 239 15.99 -1.20 -20.17
N ALA A 240 15.84 0.12 -20.34
CA ALA A 240 16.93 0.99 -20.78
C ALA A 240 18.07 1.06 -19.75
N LEU A 241 17.76 1.06 -18.44
CA LEU A 241 18.77 0.98 -17.38
C LEU A 241 19.42 -0.41 -17.32
N TYR A 242 18.64 -1.47 -17.52
CA TYR A 242 19.14 -2.84 -17.53
C TYR A 242 20.10 -3.08 -18.70
N ALA A 243 19.75 -2.60 -19.89
CA ALA A 243 20.58 -2.74 -21.09
C ALA A 243 21.90 -1.97 -21.05
N ARG A 244 22.06 -1.02 -20.12
CA ARG A 244 23.27 -0.21 -19.99
C ARG A 244 24.21 -0.82 -18.94
N PRO A 245 25.43 -1.22 -19.33
CA PRO A 245 26.41 -1.71 -18.37
C PRO A 245 26.80 -0.59 -17.39
N MET A 246 27.19 -1.00 -16.20
CA MET A 246 27.78 -0.12 -15.20
C MET A 246 28.81 -0.90 -14.41
N ASP A 247 30.00 -0.35 -14.20
CA ASP A 247 31.06 -0.97 -13.42
C ASP A 247 31.13 -0.44 -11.97
N THR A 248 32.02 -1.04 -11.19
CA THR A 248 32.18 -0.73 -9.76
C THR A 248 32.76 0.68 -9.52
N ASP A 249 33.54 1.23 -10.43
CA ASP A 249 34.07 2.58 -10.29
C ASP A 249 33.00 3.60 -10.67
N GLU A 250 32.22 3.34 -11.73
CA GLU A 250 31.06 4.14 -12.11
C GLU A 250 30.02 4.20 -10.98
N VAL A 251 29.70 3.07 -10.33
CA VAL A 251 28.70 3.08 -9.23
C VAL A 251 29.22 3.83 -8.01
N ARG A 252 30.53 3.81 -7.75
CA ARG A 252 31.15 4.59 -6.68
C ARG A 252 31.01 6.09 -6.96
N THR A 253 31.38 6.54 -8.16
CA THR A 253 31.21 7.94 -8.58
C THR A 253 29.73 8.36 -8.56
N PHE A 254 28.83 7.48 -8.99
CA PHE A 254 27.39 7.72 -8.93
C PHE A 254 26.88 7.88 -7.50
N ALA A 255 27.24 6.99 -6.58
CA ALA A 255 26.79 7.03 -5.19
C ALA A 255 27.28 8.29 -4.46
N ASP A 256 28.54 8.68 -4.70
CA ASP A 256 29.11 9.92 -4.15
C ASP A 256 28.38 11.16 -4.68
N ALA A 257 28.08 11.20 -5.99
CA ALA A 257 27.33 12.29 -6.60
C ALA A 257 25.87 12.34 -6.12
N LEU A 258 25.21 11.19 -5.96
CA LEU A 258 23.83 11.08 -5.50
C LEU A 258 23.67 11.60 -4.08
N LEU A 259 24.63 11.27 -3.20
CA LEU A 259 24.64 11.70 -1.80
C LEU A 259 25.37 13.03 -1.57
N GLU A 260 25.82 13.65 -2.67
CA GLU A 260 26.50 14.95 -2.70
C GLU A 260 27.69 15.00 -1.75
N VAL A 261 28.53 13.96 -1.77
CA VAL A 261 29.70 13.85 -0.89
C VAL A 261 30.60 15.09 -0.99
N ASP A 262 30.87 15.56 -2.21
CA ASP A 262 31.79 16.67 -2.46
C ASP A 262 31.19 18.05 -2.17
N SER A 263 29.86 18.15 -1.99
CA SER A 263 29.19 19.40 -1.59
C SER A 263 29.08 19.56 -0.07
N ALA A 264 29.70 18.66 0.71
CA ALA A 264 29.60 18.67 2.15
C ALA A 264 30.28 19.91 2.75
N THR A 265 29.54 20.64 3.59
CA THR A 265 30.01 21.86 4.26
C THR A 265 30.95 21.61 5.43
N SER A 266 31.15 20.34 5.83
CA SER A 266 32.08 19.97 6.90
C SER A 266 32.65 18.56 6.69
N ALA A 267 33.84 18.30 7.25
CA ALA A 267 34.49 16.99 7.17
C ALA A 267 33.65 15.86 7.81
N ALA A 268 32.90 16.16 8.88
CA ALA A 268 31.99 15.20 9.50
C ALA A 268 30.80 14.86 8.57
N THR A 269 30.24 15.86 7.88
CA THR A 269 29.17 15.65 6.90
C THR A 269 29.66 14.86 5.69
N ALA A 270 30.86 15.17 5.19
CA ALA A 270 31.50 14.45 4.09
C ALA A 270 31.71 12.97 4.45
N ARG A 271 32.27 12.70 5.64
CA ARG A 271 32.47 11.33 6.14
C ARG A 271 31.15 10.56 6.23
N HIS A 272 30.12 11.13 6.82
CA HIS A 272 28.82 10.47 6.93
C HIS A 272 28.17 10.21 5.55
N ARG A 273 28.31 11.14 4.58
CA ARG A 273 27.83 10.92 3.21
C ARG A 273 28.62 9.80 2.52
N ARG A 274 29.95 9.74 2.70
CA ARG A 274 30.80 8.66 2.17
C ARG A 274 30.47 7.30 2.75
N GLU A 275 30.22 7.22 4.06
CA GLU A 275 29.79 5.97 4.70
C GLU A 275 28.49 5.45 4.09
N ARG A 276 27.53 6.34 3.83
CA ARG A 276 26.29 6.00 3.15
C ARG A 276 26.51 5.58 1.69
N ALA A 277 27.40 6.26 0.96
CA ALA A 277 27.74 5.90 -0.41
C ALA A 277 28.41 4.53 -0.47
N ALA A 278 29.36 4.26 0.44
CA ALA A 278 29.99 2.95 0.59
C ALA A 278 28.97 1.85 0.91
N GLY A 279 27.96 2.14 1.73
CA GLY A 279 26.84 1.21 1.97
C GLY A 279 26.10 0.80 0.71
N ILE A 280 25.85 1.74 -0.22
CA ILE A 280 25.22 1.45 -1.51
C ILE A 280 26.16 0.59 -2.37
N VAL A 281 27.45 0.92 -2.43
CA VAL A 281 28.46 0.16 -3.19
C VAL A 281 28.62 -1.27 -2.66
N THR A 282 28.53 -1.48 -1.34
CA THR A 282 28.54 -2.82 -0.74
C THR A 282 27.35 -3.66 -1.21
N LEU A 283 26.15 -3.08 -1.26
CA LEU A 283 24.97 -3.81 -1.75
C LEU A 283 25.09 -4.13 -3.24
N TRP A 284 25.65 -3.21 -4.03
CA TRP A 284 25.96 -3.44 -5.43
C TRP A 284 26.87 -4.66 -5.65
N THR A 285 27.90 -4.84 -4.82
CA THR A 285 28.88 -5.92 -5.00
C THR A 285 28.47 -7.25 -4.38
N SER A 286 27.60 -7.25 -3.37
CA SER A 286 27.41 -8.42 -2.51
C SER A 286 25.96 -8.77 -2.17
N SER A 287 24.99 -7.94 -2.54
CA SER A 287 23.59 -8.25 -2.21
C SER A 287 23.03 -9.37 -3.10
N PRO A 288 22.44 -10.43 -2.52
CA PRO A 288 21.81 -11.51 -3.27
C PRO A 288 20.66 -11.04 -4.19
N THR A 289 20.00 -9.94 -3.85
CA THR A 289 18.91 -9.35 -4.66
C THR A 289 19.43 -8.65 -5.92
N ILE A 290 20.71 -8.25 -5.92
CA ILE A 290 21.36 -7.51 -7.01
C ILE A 290 22.16 -8.43 -7.91
N ALA A 291 22.68 -9.54 -7.37
CA ALA A 291 23.52 -10.49 -8.10
C ALA A 291 22.96 -10.91 -9.47
N PRO A 292 21.66 -11.21 -9.65
CA PRO A 292 21.11 -11.61 -10.96
C PRO A 292 21.24 -10.52 -12.03
N ILE A 293 21.12 -9.26 -11.63
CA ILE A 293 21.12 -8.07 -12.50
C ILE A 293 22.46 -7.31 -12.48
N ALA A 294 23.50 -7.91 -11.92
CA ALA A 294 24.79 -7.27 -11.67
C ALA A 294 25.44 -6.68 -12.93
N GLY A 295 26.16 -5.58 -12.75
CA GLY A 295 26.88 -4.91 -13.83
C GLY A 295 25.98 -4.10 -14.77
N THR A 296 24.76 -3.75 -14.34
CA THR A 296 23.81 -2.93 -15.09
C THR A 296 23.44 -1.67 -14.31
N ARG A 297 23.00 -0.60 -14.96
CA ARG A 297 22.49 0.57 -14.23
C ARG A 297 21.22 0.28 -13.44
N TRP A 298 20.47 -0.75 -13.85
CA TRP A 298 19.33 -1.27 -13.09
C TRP A 298 19.77 -1.84 -11.73
N ALA A 299 20.87 -2.58 -11.66
CA ALA A 299 21.46 -3.02 -10.39
C ALA A 299 21.83 -1.84 -9.47
N ALA A 300 22.31 -0.72 -10.03
CA ALA A 300 22.74 0.43 -9.24
C ALA A 300 21.53 1.14 -8.63
N TYR A 301 20.44 1.23 -9.40
CA TYR A 301 19.17 1.73 -8.88
C TYR A 301 18.64 0.84 -7.75
N ASN A 302 18.64 -0.48 -7.92
CA ASN A 302 18.15 -1.41 -6.90
C ASN A 302 19.02 -1.40 -5.63
N ALA A 303 20.35 -1.24 -5.74
CA ALA A 303 21.23 -1.08 -4.59
C ALA A 303 20.91 0.20 -3.79
N VAL A 304 20.56 1.30 -4.47
CA VAL A 304 20.09 2.54 -3.80
C VAL A 304 18.76 2.31 -3.09
N THR A 305 17.79 1.67 -3.74
CA THR A 305 16.48 1.44 -3.13
C THR A 305 16.60 0.55 -1.90
N GLU A 306 17.35 -0.55 -2.00
CA GLU A 306 17.60 -1.46 -0.89
C GLU A 306 18.29 -0.75 0.28
N TYR A 307 19.33 0.05 0.00
CA TYR A 307 20.01 0.82 1.03
C TYR A 307 19.05 1.75 1.80
N LEU A 308 18.22 2.50 1.07
CA LEU A 308 17.29 3.46 1.65
C LEU A 308 16.18 2.78 2.45
N ASP A 309 15.71 1.62 1.98
CA ASP A 309 14.58 0.92 2.58
C ASP A 309 14.99 0.07 3.79
N HIS A 310 16.18 -0.54 3.74
CA HIS A 310 16.58 -1.56 4.72
C HIS A 310 17.78 -1.17 5.59
N HIS A 311 18.70 -0.32 5.09
CA HIS A 311 20.00 -0.10 5.74
C HIS A 311 20.15 1.29 6.38
N VAL A 312 19.40 2.30 5.94
CA VAL A 312 19.52 3.65 6.51
C VAL A 312 19.25 3.64 8.03
N PRO A 313 20.18 4.17 8.85
CA PRO A 313 19.99 4.24 10.29
C PRO A 313 18.79 5.10 10.69
N VAL A 314 18.07 4.66 11.71
CA VAL A 314 16.94 5.39 12.31
C VAL A 314 17.32 5.82 13.72
N ARG A 315 17.23 7.13 13.99
CA ARG A 315 17.41 7.67 15.35
C ARG A 315 16.22 7.31 16.24
N GLY A 316 16.50 6.84 17.45
CA GLY A 316 15.49 6.60 18.50
C GLY A 316 14.75 5.27 18.42
N ALA A 317 15.04 4.41 17.44
CA ALA A 317 14.44 3.08 17.37
C ALA A 317 15.12 2.12 18.35
N ARG A 318 14.39 1.67 19.37
CA ARG A 318 14.88 0.73 20.40
C ARG A 318 14.89 -0.74 19.97
N THR A 319 14.26 -1.06 18.84
CA THR A 319 14.18 -2.43 18.27
C THR A 319 14.31 -2.39 16.75
N SER A 320 14.71 -3.50 16.13
CA SER A 320 14.77 -3.66 14.66
C SER A 320 13.40 -3.45 14.01
N SER A 321 12.32 -3.89 14.66
CA SER A 321 10.94 -3.65 14.23
C SER A 321 10.58 -2.16 14.26
N ALA A 322 10.92 -1.43 15.33
CA ALA A 322 10.68 0.01 15.42
C ALA A 322 11.51 0.80 14.40
N ALA A 323 12.74 0.35 14.11
CA ALA A 323 13.57 0.94 13.06
C ALA A 323 12.91 0.74 11.70
N SER A 324 12.44 -0.48 11.41
CA SER A 324 11.73 -0.79 10.16
C SER A 324 10.44 0.02 10.00
N ALA A 325 9.65 0.16 11.06
CA ALA A 325 8.43 0.98 11.06
C ALA A 325 8.73 2.46 10.84
N THR A 326 9.81 2.99 11.43
CA THR A 326 10.19 4.39 11.24
C THR A 326 10.77 4.65 9.83
N ARG A 327 11.55 3.72 9.27
CA ARG A 327 11.97 3.79 7.86
C ARG A 327 10.74 3.79 6.95
N ALA A 328 9.77 2.93 7.26
CA ALA A 328 8.52 2.87 6.52
C ALA A 328 7.78 4.23 6.52
N LEU A 329 7.64 4.88 7.68
CA LEU A 329 7.00 6.20 7.79
C LEU A 329 7.78 7.31 7.04
N ARG A 330 9.11 7.32 7.10
CA ARG A 330 9.95 8.28 6.36
C ARG A 330 9.81 8.13 4.85
N ASN A 331 9.70 6.90 4.37
CA ASN A 331 9.53 6.60 2.96
C ASN A 331 8.13 7.00 2.45
N ILE A 332 7.08 6.85 3.27
CA ILE A 332 5.72 7.34 2.94
C ILE A 332 5.73 8.86 2.71
N ALA A 333 6.39 9.62 3.58
CA ALA A 333 6.46 11.09 3.45
C ALA A 333 7.28 11.57 2.24
N SER A 334 8.18 10.75 1.71
CA SER A 334 9.12 11.12 0.64
C SER A 334 8.79 10.53 -0.73
N ALA A 335 8.06 9.41 -0.81
CA ALA A 335 7.66 8.76 -2.06
C ALA A 335 6.79 9.66 -2.96
N ALA A 336 6.03 10.59 -2.37
CA ALA A 336 5.22 11.56 -3.09
C ALA A 336 6.00 12.80 -3.60
N SER A 337 7.30 12.90 -3.34
CA SER A 337 8.10 14.07 -3.73
C SER A 337 8.94 13.80 -4.98
N PRO A 338 8.79 14.60 -6.06
CA PRO A 338 9.67 14.56 -7.23
C PRO A 338 11.17 14.75 -6.90
N GLY A 339 11.46 15.30 -5.71
CA GLY A 339 12.81 15.50 -5.17
C GLY A 339 13.34 14.36 -4.29
N SER A 340 12.66 13.21 -4.21
CA SER A 340 13.15 12.08 -3.41
C SER A 340 14.51 11.56 -3.93
N LEU A 341 15.32 10.99 -3.02
CA LEU A 341 16.62 10.41 -3.39
C LEU A 341 16.46 9.26 -4.41
N LYS A 342 15.39 8.47 -4.32
CA LYS A 342 15.09 7.41 -5.31
C LYS A 342 14.76 7.99 -6.68
N ALA A 343 13.92 9.02 -6.74
CA ALA A 343 13.58 9.68 -8.00
C ALA A 343 14.81 10.37 -8.63
N ARG A 344 15.68 10.97 -7.81
CA ARG A 344 16.95 11.55 -8.27
C ARG A 344 17.90 10.47 -8.78
N ALA A 345 18.07 9.37 -8.05
CA ALA A 345 18.92 8.24 -8.45
C ALA A 345 18.50 7.71 -9.83
N PHE A 346 17.21 7.46 -10.02
CA PHE A 346 16.65 7.00 -11.29
C PHE A 346 16.99 7.95 -12.45
N ARG A 347 16.74 9.26 -12.29
CA ARG A 347 17.08 10.27 -13.31
C ARG A 347 18.58 10.37 -13.61
N MET A 348 19.42 10.30 -12.59
CA MET A 348 20.89 10.34 -12.76
C MET A 348 21.39 9.14 -13.56
N LEU A 349 20.81 7.97 -13.36
CA LEU A 349 21.18 6.74 -14.09
C LEU A 349 20.68 6.74 -15.54
N GLN A 350 19.68 7.55 -15.89
CA GLN A 350 19.21 7.72 -17.27
C GLN A 350 20.13 8.60 -18.14
N THR A 351 20.81 9.57 -17.52
CA THR A 351 21.40 10.73 -18.23
C THR A 351 22.92 10.73 -18.33
N ARG A 352 23.60 9.83 -17.62
CA ARG A 352 25.06 9.73 -17.66
C ARG A 352 25.58 8.64 -18.58
#